data_AF-A0A918KSA4-F1
#
_entry.id   AF-A0A918KSA4-F1
#
_cell.length_a   1.000
_cell.length_b   1.000
_cell.length_c   1.000
_cell.angle_alpha   90.00
_cell.angle_beta   90.00
_cell.angle_gamma   90.00
#
_symmetry.space_group_name_H-M   'P 1'
#
loop_
_entity.id
_entity.type
_entity.pdbx_description
1 polymer ?
#
loop_
_entity_poly.entity_id
_entity_poly.type
_entity_poly.pdbx_seq_one_letter_code
_entity_poly.pdbx_strand_id
1 'polypeptide(L)'
;MPDLTSAARSLGQAIDDADSRQVNEAAREFTEKLTFATADEILAMLRDVLTEDWTALPPWARNLAYRPACLQRPDDPQLLREAAADLLSFGPDWDTFAHDLNRRAAELGVRPLT
;
A
#
# COMPACT_ATOMS: atom_id res chain seq x y z
N MET A 1 -15.09 14.46 4.22
CA MET A 1 -13.66 14.17 4.45
C MET A 1 -12.99 14.13 3.09
N PRO A 2 -11.76 14.65 2.92
CA PRO A 2 -11.04 14.47 1.66
C PRO A 2 -10.83 12.99 1.37
N ASP A 3 -10.88 12.67 0.08
CA ASP A 3 -10.69 11.33 -0.48
C ASP A 3 -9.29 10.80 -0.18
N LEU A 4 -9.14 9.48 -0.01
CA LEU A 4 -7.86 8.83 0.30
C LEU A 4 -6.79 9.15 -0.77
N THR A 5 -7.18 9.21 -2.04
CA THR A 5 -6.27 9.54 -3.15
C THR A 5 -5.77 10.98 -3.04
N SER A 6 -6.63 11.92 -2.63
CA SER A 6 -6.21 13.29 -2.37
C SER A 6 -5.20 13.36 -1.23
N ALA A 7 -5.41 12.61 -0.14
CA ALA A 7 -4.49 12.58 1.00
C ALA A 7 -3.13 11.97 0.62
N ALA A 8 -3.13 10.93 -0.22
CA ALA A 8 -1.90 10.33 -0.76
C ALA A 8 -1.11 11.33 -1.62
N ARG A 9 -1.77 12.05 -2.53
CA ARG A 9 -1.11 13.07 -3.37
C ARG A 9 -0.54 14.22 -2.53
N SER A 10 -1.29 14.70 -1.53
CA SER A 10 -0.78 15.72 -0.59
C SER A 10 0.45 15.25 0.17
N LEU A 11 0.51 13.98 0.57
CA LEU A 11 1.68 13.40 1.22
C LEU A 11 2.89 13.36 0.29
N GLY A 12 2.72 12.90 -0.95
CA GLY A 12 3.78 12.90 -1.96
C GLY A 12 4.35 14.29 -2.18
N GLN A 13 3.47 15.27 -2.42
CA GLN A 13 3.87 16.67 -2.63
C GLN A 13 4.62 17.26 -1.42
N ALA A 14 4.14 17.01 -0.19
CA ALA A 14 4.80 17.54 1.00
C ALA A 14 6.22 16.96 1.19
N ILE A 15 6.44 15.71 0.78
CA ILE A 15 7.76 15.06 0.82
C ILE A 15 8.70 15.69 -0.20
N ASP A 16 8.21 15.92 -1.42
CA ASP A 16 8.99 16.55 -2.49
C ASP A 16 9.41 17.99 -2.14
N ASP A 17 8.52 18.73 -1.48
CA ASP A 17 8.79 20.10 -1.01
C ASP A 17 9.75 20.13 0.20
N ALA A 18 10.07 18.96 0.79
CA ALA A 18 10.94 18.78 1.96
C ALA A 18 10.56 19.62 3.20
N ASP A 19 9.29 20.03 3.31
CA ASP A 19 8.78 20.75 4.48
C ASP A 19 8.34 19.78 5.57
N SER A 20 9.20 19.57 6.56
CA SER A 20 8.95 18.67 7.69
C SER A 20 7.61 18.87 8.41
N ARG A 21 7.07 20.09 8.47
CA ARG A 21 5.78 20.34 9.12
C ARG A 21 4.65 19.85 8.23
N GLN A 22 4.68 20.18 6.95
CA GLN A 22 3.68 19.74 5.98
C GLN A 22 3.70 18.20 5.84
N VAL A 23 4.88 17.59 5.84
CA VAL A 23 5.02 16.13 5.83
C VAL A 23 4.32 15.49 7.02
N ASN A 24 4.52 16.01 8.23
CA ASN A 24 3.87 15.47 9.43
C ASN A 24 2.34 15.63 9.38
N GLU A 25 1.85 16.78 8.92
CA GLU A 25 0.42 17.05 8.79
C GLU A 25 -0.23 16.13 7.73
N ALA A 26 0.40 15.99 6.57
CA ALA A 26 -0.06 15.13 5.48
C ALA A 26 0.03 13.64 5.83
N ALA A 27 1.09 13.20 6.52
CA ALA A 27 1.24 11.81 6.96
C ALA A 27 0.15 11.43 7.99
N ARG A 28 -0.17 12.34 8.91
CA ARG A 28 -1.28 12.14 9.86
C ARG A 28 -2.61 12.02 9.12
N GLU A 29 -2.87 12.91 8.16
CA GLU A 29 -4.10 12.88 7.38
C GLU A 29 -4.23 11.60 6.53
N PHE A 30 -3.17 11.22 5.81
CA PHE A 30 -3.11 9.97 5.05
C PHE A 30 -3.40 8.77 5.94
N THR A 31 -2.76 8.68 7.10
CA THR A 31 -2.95 7.58 8.06
C THR A 31 -4.39 7.53 8.58
N GLU A 32 -4.98 8.68 8.91
CA GLU A 32 -6.36 8.79 9.40
C GLU A 32 -7.35 8.31 8.33
N LYS A 33 -7.18 8.70 7.06
CA LYS A 33 -8.03 8.25 5.95
C LYS A 33 -7.84 6.76 5.66
N LEU A 34 -6.60 6.30 5.61
CA LEU A 34 -6.26 4.91 5.34
C LEU A 34 -6.87 3.96 6.38
N THR A 35 -6.93 4.39 7.65
CA THR A 35 -7.47 3.58 8.76
C THR A 35 -8.92 3.14 8.54
N PHE A 36 -9.72 3.97 7.87
CA PHE A 36 -11.15 3.71 7.63
C PHE A 36 -11.46 3.31 6.18
N ALA A 37 -10.45 3.24 5.32
CA ALA A 37 -10.63 2.90 3.91
C ALA A 37 -10.88 1.40 3.72
N THR A 38 -11.74 1.08 2.77
CA THR A 38 -11.95 -0.29 2.28
C THR A 38 -10.78 -0.75 1.41
N ALA A 39 -10.63 -2.06 1.24
CA ALA A 39 -9.63 -2.62 0.34
C ALA A 39 -9.76 -2.10 -1.10
N ASP A 40 -10.99 -1.86 -1.59
CA ASP A 40 -11.19 -1.31 -2.93
C ASP A 40 -10.72 0.14 -3.05
N GLU A 41 -11.02 0.98 -2.06
CA GLU A 41 -10.54 2.37 -2.04
C GLU A 41 -9.02 2.44 -1.95
N ILE A 42 -8.41 1.57 -1.13
CA ILE A 42 -6.95 1.48 -1.00
C ILE A 42 -6.32 1.08 -2.33
N LEU A 43 -6.83 0.04 -2.98
CA LEU A 43 -6.27 -0.47 -4.23
C LEU A 43 -6.52 0.49 -5.40
N ALA A 44 -7.66 1.17 -5.43
CA ALA A 44 -7.92 2.23 -6.39
C ALA A 44 -6.90 3.37 -6.21
N MET A 45 -6.70 3.86 -4.98
CA MET A 45 -5.70 4.89 -4.69
C MET A 45 -4.29 4.47 -5.10
N LEU A 46 -3.85 3.25 -4.72
CA LEU A 46 -2.52 2.76 -5.07
C LEU A 46 -2.34 2.67 -6.58
N ARG A 47 -3.33 2.16 -7.31
CA ARG A 47 -3.28 2.08 -8.78
C ARG A 47 -3.20 3.46 -9.41
N ASP A 48 -4.03 4.40 -8.98
CA ASP A 48 -4.05 5.75 -9.52
C ASP A 48 -2.71 6.45 -9.29
N VAL A 49 -2.25 6.49 -8.04
CA VAL A 49 -1.03 7.22 -7.66
C VAL A 49 0.23 6.59 -8.26
N LEU A 50 0.37 5.25 -8.21
CA LEU A 50 1.56 4.57 -8.73
C LEU A 50 1.60 4.50 -10.26
N THR A 51 0.46 4.62 -10.94
CA THR A 51 0.41 4.75 -12.41
C THR A 51 0.84 6.14 -12.85
N GLU A 52 0.49 7.19 -12.10
CA GLU A 52 0.92 8.57 -12.36
C GLU A 52 2.44 8.70 -12.16
N ASP A 53 2.94 8.26 -11.01
CA ASP A 53 4.36 8.15 -10.72
C ASP A 53 4.62 7.06 -9.67
N TRP A 54 5.44 6.08 -10.02
CA TRP A 54 5.76 4.96 -9.13
C TRP A 54 6.50 5.40 -7.85
N THR A 55 7.16 6.57 -7.88
CA THR A 55 7.84 7.17 -6.73
C THR A 55 7.00 8.16 -5.92
N ALA A 56 5.75 8.44 -6.33
CA ALA A 56 4.90 9.47 -5.73
C ALA A 56 4.57 9.24 -4.24
N LEU A 57 4.72 7.99 -3.76
CA LEU A 57 4.59 7.67 -2.35
C LEU A 57 5.87 7.03 -1.81
N PRO A 58 6.29 7.40 -0.59
CA PRO A 58 7.42 6.77 0.05
C PRO A 58 7.10 5.30 0.35
N PRO A 59 8.13 4.42 0.40
CA PRO A 59 7.94 2.99 0.64
C PRO A 59 7.10 2.66 1.89
N TRP A 60 7.27 3.43 2.98
CA TRP A 60 6.51 3.21 4.20
C TRP A 60 5.00 3.39 4.01
N ALA A 61 4.57 4.34 3.17
CA ALA A 61 3.15 4.65 2.94
C ALA A 61 2.49 3.56 2.09
N ARG A 62 3.17 3.10 1.04
CA ARG A 62 2.74 1.96 0.21
C ARG A 62 2.62 0.69 1.03
N ASN A 63 3.66 0.36 1.80
CA ASN A 63 3.67 -0.80 2.70
C ASN A 63 2.54 -0.72 3.74
N LEU A 64 2.31 0.46 4.30
CA LEU A 64 1.22 0.69 5.24
C LEU A 64 -0.15 0.55 4.57
N ALA A 65 -0.31 0.90 3.29
CA ALA A 65 -1.56 0.76 2.54
C ALA A 65 -1.87 -0.70 2.16
N TYR A 66 -0.87 -1.45 1.67
CA TYR A 66 -1.08 -2.86 1.31
C TYR A 66 -1.46 -3.74 2.51
N ARG A 67 -0.95 -3.44 3.71
CA ARG A 67 -1.24 -4.23 4.92
C ARG A 67 -2.75 -4.31 5.29
N PRO A 68 -3.48 -3.19 5.50
CA PRO A 68 -4.92 -3.22 5.76
C PRO A 68 -5.69 -3.81 4.58
N ALA A 69 -5.28 -3.57 3.33
CA ALA A 69 -5.92 -4.23 2.17
C ALA A 69 -5.78 -5.76 2.26
N CYS A 70 -4.59 -6.29 2.55
CA CYS A 70 -4.35 -7.72 2.75
C CYS A 70 -5.09 -8.29 3.98
N LEU A 71 -5.26 -7.49 5.04
CA LEU A 71 -6.04 -7.90 6.22
C LEU A 71 -7.54 -7.99 5.92
N GLN A 72 -8.06 -7.09 5.08
CA GLN A 72 -9.45 -7.10 4.64
C GLN A 72 -9.73 -8.19 3.58
N ARG A 73 -8.71 -8.60 2.81
CA ARG A 73 -8.80 -9.65 1.76
C ARG A 73 -7.70 -10.71 1.93
N PRO A 74 -7.72 -11.50 3.01
CA PRO A 74 -6.63 -12.42 3.34
C PRO A 74 -6.52 -13.62 2.38
N ASP A 75 -7.57 -13.88 1.61
CA ASP A 75 -7.68 -14.99 0.64
C ASP A 75 -7.56 -14.53 -0.82
N ASP A 76 -7.15 -13.28 -1.09
CA ASP A 76 -6.90 -12.79 -2.45
C ASP A 76 -5.43 -13.03 -2.85
N PRO A 77 -5.12 -14.10 -3.60
CA PRO A 77 -3.74 -14.42 -3.97
C PRO A 77 -3.12 -13.40 -4.93
N GLN A 78 -3.91 -12.63 -5.68
CA GLN A 78 -3.38 -11.60 -6.57
C GLN A 78 -2.88 -10.41 -5.74
N LEU A 79 -3.70 -9.94 -4.80
CA LEU A 79 -3.34 -8.86 -3.88
C LEU A 79 -2.09 -9.20 -3.06
N LEU A 80 -2.00 -10.43 -2.54
CA LEU A 80 -0.83 -10.85 -1.76
C LEU A 80 0.47 -10.82 -2.59
N ARG A 81 0.42 -11.21 -3.88
CA ARG A 81 1.58 -11.12 -4.78
C ARG A 81 1.94 -9.69 -5.13
N GLU A 82 0.95 -8.84 -5.34
CA GLU A 82 1.13 -7.41 -5.60
C GLU A 82 1.85 -6.73 -4.42
N ALA A 83 1.35 -6.93 -3.20
CA ALA A 83 1.97 -6.44 -1.97
C ALA A 83 3.40 -6.99 -1.76
N ALA A 84 3.65 -8.26 -2.11
CA ALA A 84 4.98 -8.85 -2.02
C ALA A 84 5.97 -8.21 -3.01
N ALA A 85 5.53 -7.96 -4.25
CA ALA A 85 6.35 -7.31 -5.26
C ALA A 85 6.72 -5.87 -4.86
N ASP A 86 5.80 -5.16 -4.20
CA ASP A 86 6.04 -3.83 -3.64
C ASP A 86 7.19 -3.84 -2.61
N LEU A 87 7.13 -4.77 -1.64
CA LEU A 87 8.15 -4.92 -0.60
C LEU A 87 9.54 -5.25 -1.18
N LEU A 88 9.59 -6.16 -2.17
CA LEU A 88 10.84 -6.57 -2.83
C LEU A 88 11.49 -5.45 -3.65
N SER A 89 10.76 -4.35 -3.90
CA SER A 89 11.30 -3.20 -4.63
C SER A 89 12.23 -2.33 -3.78
N PHE A 90 12.30 -2.53 -2.45
CA PHE A 90 13.03 -1.65 -1.52
C PHE A 90 13.92 -2.39 -0.54
N GLY A 91 15.00 -2.99 -1.03
CA GLY A 91 16.06 -3.59 -0.22
C GLY A 91 15.60 -4.80 0.63
N PRO A 92 16.53 -5.52 1.25
CA PRO A 92 16.24 -6.84 1.85
C PRO A 92 15.51 -6.78 3.19
N ASP A 93 15.31 -5.60 3.78
CA ASP A 93 14.76 -5.42 5.13
C ASP A 93 13.38 -6.06 5.29
N TRP A 94 12.61 -6.14 4.20
CA TRP A 94 11.24 -6.63 4.20
C TRP A 94 11.03 -7.95 3.43
N ASP A 95 12.10 -8.57 2.92
CA ASP A 95 12.04 -9.77 2.08
C ASP A 95 11.33 -10.92 2.77
N THR A 96 11.55 -11.12 4.08
CA THR A 96 10.87 -12.16 4.86
C THR A 96 9.35 -12.01 4.77
N PHE A 97 8.82 -10.78 4.88
CA PHE A 97 7.38 -10.53 4.77
C PHE A 97 6.88 -10.76 3.34
N ALA A 98 7.66 -10.36 2.33
CA ALA A 98 7.31 -10.59 0.93
C ALA A 98 7.26 -12.10 0.60
N HIS A 99 8.22 -12.88 1.09
CA HIS A 99 8.24 -14.33 0.93
C HIS A 99 7.05 -15.00 1.61
N ASP A 100 6.65 -14.55 2.81
CA ASP A 100 5.47 -15.07 3.47
C ASP A 100 4.17 -14.77 2.72
N LEU A 101 4.02 -13.56 2.16
CA LEU A 101 2.89 -13.20 1.30
C LEU A 101 2.85 -14.08 0.04
N ASN A 102 3.99 -14.25 -0.64
CA ASN A 102 4.09 -15.11 -1.82
C ASN A 102 3.78 -16.58 -1.52
N ARG A 103 4.26 -17.11 -0.39
CA ARG A 103 3.96 -18.46 0.07
C ARG A 103 2.47 -18.65 0.30
N ARG A 104 1.82 -17.73 1.03
CA ARG A 104 0.37 -17.75 1.25
C ARG A 104 -0.41 -17.65 -0.07
N ALA A 105 0.01 -16.79 -0.98
CA ALA A 105 -0.61 -16.65 -2.30
C ALA A 105 -0.49 -17.94 -3.14
N ALA A 106 0.62 -18.66 -3.02
CA ALA A 106 0.81 -19.96 -3.67
C ALA A 106 -0.11 -21.03 -3.07
N GLU A 107 -0.22 -21.11 -1.74
CA GLU A 107 -1.13 -22.04 -1.05
C GLU A 107 -2.61 -21.81 -1.44
N LEU A 108 -3.01 -20.55 -1.61
CA LEU A 108 -4.35 -20.18 -2.07
C LEU A 108 -4.59 -20.52 -3.54
N GLY A 109 -3.58 -20.33 -4.40
CA GLY A 109 -3.65 -20.63 -5.83
C GLY A 109 -3.67 -22.14 -6.16
N VAL A 110 -3.41 -23.01 -5.18
CA VAL A 110 -3.39 -24.47 -5.33
C VAL A 110 -4.69 -25.13 -4.82
N ARG A 111 -5.62 -24.39 -4.17
CA ARG A 111 -6.88 -24.99 -3.69
C ARG A 111 -7.74 -25.48 -4.87
N PRO A 112 -8.09 -26.79 -4.95
CA PRO A 112 -9.06 -27.25 -5.92
C PRO A 112 -10.43 -26.66 -5.57
N LEU A 113 -11.19 -26.25 -6.58
CA LEU A 113 -12.60 -25.87 -6.44
C LEU A 113 -13.35 -27.10 -5.90
N THR A 114 -13.59 -27.12 -4.58
CA THR A 114 -14.50 -28.08 -3.95
C THR A 114 -15.91 -27.56 -3.99
#